data_AF-A0A7V6Y6Q0-F1
#
_entry.id   AF-A0A7V6Y6Q0-F1
#
_cell.length_a   1.000
_cell.length_b   1.000
_cell.length_c   1.000
_cell.angle_alpha   90.00
_cell.angle_beta   90.00
_cell.angle_gamma   90.00
#
_symmetry.space_group_name_H-M   'P 1'
#
loop_
_entity.id
_entity.type
_entity.pdbx_description
1 polymer ?
#
loop_
_entity_poly.entity_id
_entity_poly.type
_entity_poly.pdbx_seq_one_letter_code
_entity_poly.pdbx_strand_id
1 'polypeptide(L)'
;MKDRKRLLILICALIIANFYDYFITIIALKMGAIELNPIMRPIVANWQGAAIKLLFAPAMLLFYYFYCAKKSAIKRGISIVKALLIIYVLIAVIWNTAMVVILSLMT
;
A
#
# COMPACT_ATOMS: atom_id res chain seq x y z
N MET A 1 -15.92 -16.36 13.41
CA MET A 1 -15.54 -16.64 12.00
C MET A 1 -15.81 -15.48 11.04
N LYS A 2 -16.93 -14.73 11.14
CA LYS A 2 -17.23 -13.57 10.26
C LYS A 2 -16.12 -12.51 10.20
N ASP A 3 -15.50 -12.16 11.32
CA ASP A 3 -14.46 -11.12 11.35
C ASP A 3 -13.16 -11.52 10.65
N ARG A 4 -12.81 -12.83 10.67
CA ARG A 4 -11.65 -13.34 9.94
C ARG A 4 -11.83 -13.25 8.43
N LYS A 5 -13.03 -13.59 7.92
CA LYS A 5 -13.35 -13.42 6.50
C LYS A 5 -13.30 -11.95 6.07
N ARG A 6 -13.85 -11.04 6.88
CA ARG A 6 -13.78 -9.59 6.62
C ARG A 6 -12.35 -9.05 6.63
N LEU A 7 -11.50 -9.52 7.55
CA LEU A 7 -10.10 -9.12 7.61
C LEU A 7 -9.31 -9.66 6.41
N LEU A 8 -9.55 -10.90 5.99
CA LEU A 8 -8.93 -11.47 4.80
C LEU A 8 -9.29 -10.71 3.53
N ILE A 9 -10.58 -10.37 3.35
CA ILE A 9 -11.04 -9.55 2.22
C ILE A 9 -10.34 -8.19 2.22
N LEU A 10 -10.21 -7.55 3.40
CA LEU A 10 -9.50 -6.28 3.52
C LEU A 10 -8.03 -6.43 3.14
N ILE A 11 -7.36 -7.49 3.60
CA ILE A 11 -5.95 -7.76 3.23
C ILE A 11 -5.83 -7.94 1.72
N CYS A 12 -6.71 -8.73 1.09
CA CYS A 12 -6.72 -8.88 -0.37
C CYS A 12 -6.90 -7.53 -1.09
N ALA A 13 -7.83 -6.68 -0.63
CA ALA A 13 -8.04 -5.35 -1.19
C ALA A 13 -6.80 -4.43 -1.02
N LEU A 14 -6.15 -4.47 0.14
CA LEU A 14 -4.92 -3.72 0.41
C LEU A 14 -3.76 -4.20 -0.47
N ILE A 15 -3.66 -5.51 -0.73
CA ILE A 15 -2.66 -6.07 -1.65
C ILE A 15 -2.91 -5.52 -3.06
N ILE A 16 -4.14 -5.59 -3.57
CA ILE A 16 -4.50 -5.06 -4.90
C ILE A 16 -4.19 -3.55 -4.98
N ALA A 17 -4.55 -2.78 -3.95
CA ALA A 17 -4.25 -1.35 -3.88
C ALA A 17 -2.74 -1.07 -3.90
N ASN A 18 -1.93 -1.89 -3.21
CA ASN A 18 -0.46 -1.75 -3.22
C ASN A 18 0.14 -2.01 -4.62
N PHE A 19 -0.39 -2.99 -5.36
CA PHE A 19 0.02 -3.21 -6.75
C PHE A 19 -0.33 -2.00 -7.62
N TYR A 20 -1.56 -1.47 -7.49
CA TYR A 20 -2.00 -0.31 -8.25
C TYR A 20 -1.16 0.94 -7.94
N ASP A 21 -0.88 1.20 -6.66
CA ASP A 21 0.01 2.27 -6.18
C ASP A 21 1.40 2.19 -6.82
N TYR A 22 1.97 0.99 -6.88
CA TYR A 22 3.27 0.74 -7.48
C TYR A 22 3.29 1.09 -8.97
N PHE A 23 2.29 0.64 -9.74
CA PHE A 23 2.21 0.97 -11.17
C PHE A 23 2.00 2.46 -11.43
N ILE A 24 1.14 3.12 -10.64
CA ILE A 24 0.98 4.58 -10.74
C ILE A 24 2.30 5.28 -10.44
N THR A 25 3.02 4.84 -9.40
CA THR A 25 4.32 5.43 -9.05
C THR A 25 5.31 5.33 -10.22
N ILE A 26 5.34 4.19 -10.93
CA ILE A 26 6.20 4.04 -12.13
C ILE A 26 5.79 5.03 -13.22
N ILE A 27 4.49 5.14 -13.51
CA ILE A 27 3.98 6.04 -14.55
C ILE A 27 4.34 7.49 -14.21
N ALA A 28 4.07 7.93 -12.98
CA ALA A 28 4.39 9.27 -12.52
C ALA A 28 5.89 9.59 -12.63
N LEU A 29 6.76 8.66 -12.23
CA LEU A 29 8.21 8.84 -12.37
C LEU A 29 8.66 8.92 -13.84
N LYS A 30 8.04 8.15 -14.74
CA LYS A 30 8.30 8.24 -16.20
C LYS A 30 7.85 9.58 -16.80
N MET A 31 6.82 10.21 -16.22
CA MET A 31 6.35 11.55 -16.60
C MET A 31 7.19 12.70 -16.03
N GLY A 32 8.32 12.40 -15.36
CA GLY A 32 9.22 13.43 -14.83
C GLY A 32 8.97 13.83 -13.38
N ALA A 33 8.06 13.17 -12.66
CA ALA A 33 7.76 13.43 -11.24
C ALA A 33 8.87 13.00 -10.27
N ILE A 34 10.11 12.89 -10.74
CA ILE A 34 11.27 12.43 -9.99
C ILE A 34 11.51 13.31 -8.76
N GLU A 35 11.24 14.62 -8.88
CA GLU A 35 11.40 15.57 -7.77
C GLU A 35 10.36 15.41 -6.67
N LEU A 36 9.19 14.88 -7.01
CA LEU A 36 8.06 14.75 -6.08
C LEU A 36 8.11 13.43 -5.30
N ASN A 37 8.99 12.50 -5.71
CA ASN A 37 9.20 11.26 -4.99
C ASN A 37 10.65 10.73 -5.07
N PRO A 38 11.63 11.47 -4.49
CA PRO A 38 13.05 11.16 -4.62
C PRO A 38 13.44 9.82 -3.96
N ILE A 39 12.69 9.40 -2.94
CA ILE A 39 12.90 8.12 -2.23
C ILE A 39 12.41 6.94 -3.08
N MET A 40 11.30 7.11 -3.79
CA MET A 40 10.75 6.04 -4.62
C MET A 40 11.64 5.74 -5.82
N ARG A 41 12.32 6.73 -6.41
CA ARG A 41 13.16 6.56 -7.60
C ARG A 41 14.15 5.38 -7.49
N PRO A 42 15.05 5.29 -6.48
CA PRO A 42 15.97 4.14 -6.36
C PRO A 42 15.25 2.82 -6.06
N ILE A 43 14.08 2.87 -5.40
CA ILE A 43 13.30 1.69 -5.04
C ILE A 43 12.66 1.06 -6.29
N VAL A 44 12.12 1.85 -7.22
CA VAL A 44 11.53 1.32 -8.47
C VAL A 44 12.55 1.11 -9.58
N ALA A 45 13.72 1.76 -9.52
CA ALA A 45 14.77 1.58 -10.52
C ALA A 45 15.42 0.18 -10.45
N ASN A 46 15.45 -0.44 -9.27
CA ASN A 46 16.03 -1.77 -9.06
C ASN A 46 14.94 -2.81 -8.82
N TRP A 47 15.08 -3.98 -9.46
CA TRP A 47 14.12 -5.09 -9.31
C TRP A 47 13.98 -5.55 -7.85
N GLN A 48 15.05 -5.46 -7.04
CA GLN A 48 14.99 -5.80 -5.61
C GLN A 48 14.08 -4.82 -4.85
N GLY A 49 14.20 -3.51 -5.10
CA GLY A 49 13.39 -2.51 -4.43
C GLY A 49 11.91 -2.60 -4.83
N ALA A 50 11.66 -2.90 -6.11
CA ALA A 50 10.34 -3.21 -6.62
C ALA A 50 9.71 -4.41 -5.91
N ALA A 51 10.46 -5.51 -5.79
CA ALA A 51 10.02 -6.71 -5.10
C ALA A 51 9.77 -6.44 -3.61
N ILE A 52 10.63 -5.65 -2.94
CA ILE A 52 10.44 -5.25 -1.54
C ILE A 52 9.14 -4.46 -1.41
N LYS A 53 8.90 -3.42 -2.22
CA LYS A 53 7.66 -2.62 -2.12
C LYS A 53 6.40 -3.46 -2.37
N LEU A 54 6.46 -4.36 -3.36
CA LEU A 54 5.31 -5.19 -3.72
C LEU A 54 5.04 -6.31 -2.72
N LEU A 55 6.07 -6.95 -2.16
CA LEU A 55 5.92 -8.16 -1.34
C LEU A 55 5.95 -7.88 0.16
N PHE A 56 6.67 -6.85 0.62
CA PHE A 56 6.86 -6.59 2.05
C PHE A 56 5.56 -6.17 2.75
N ALA A 57 4.80 -5.26 2.15
CA ALA A 57 3.52 -4.83 2.72
C ALA A 57 2.48 -5.98 2.80
N PRO A 58 2.27 -6.79 1.74
CA PRO A 58 1.46 -8.02 1.84
C PRO A 58 1.98 -9.02 2.87
N ALA A 59 3.30 -9.24 2.93
CA ALA A 59 3.89 -10.18 3.88
C ALA A 59 3.65 -9.74 5.33
N MET A 60 3.81 -8.45 5.63
CA MET A 60 3.51 -7.84 6.93
C MET A 60 2.03 -8.01 7.31
N LEU A 61 1.12 -7.77 6.36
CA LEU A 61 -0.33 -7.93 6.55
C LEU A 61 -0.71 -9.39 6.84
N LEU A 62 -0.15 -10.33 6.08
CA LEU A 62 -0.37 -11.76 6.28
C LEU A 62 0.23 -12.23 7.60
N PHE A 63 1.46 -11.82 7.92
CA PHE A 63 2.10 -12.09 9.20
C PHE A 63 1.23 -11.59 10.36
N TYR A 64 0.74 -10.35 10.27
CA TYR A 64 -0.18 -9.78 11.25
C TYR A 64 -1.48 -10.60 11.38
N TYR A 65 -2.06 -11.03 10.26
CA TYR A 65 -3.25 -11.89 10.25
C TYR A 65 -3.03 -13.21 10.97
N PHE A 66 -1.94 -13.92 10.66
CA PHE A 66 -1.62 -15.22 11.27
C PHE A 66 -1.23 -15.08 12.75
N TYR A 67 -0.49 -14.01 13.10
CA TYR A 67 -0.11 -13.72 14.47
C TYR A 67 -1.32 -13.39 15.34
N CYS A 68 -2.22 -12.52 14.85
CA CYS A 68 -3.44 -12.14 15.57
C CYS A 68 -4.49 -13.25 15.59
N ALA A 69 -4.50 -14.17 14.62
CA ALA A 69 -5.40 -15.32 14.62
C ALA A 69 -5.19 -16.24 15.84
N LYS A 70 -3.99 -16.25 16.46
CA LYS A 70 -3.67 -17.13 17.59
C LYS A 70 -4.01 -16.57 18.98
N LYS A 71 -4.27 -15.26 19.14
CA LYS A 71 -4.53 -14.64 20.46
C LYS A 71 -5.88 -13.91 20.49
N SER A 72 -6.80 -14.40 21.32
CA SER A 72 -8.16 -13.85 21.53
C SER A 72 -8.19 -12.42 22.11
N ALA A 73 -7.10 -11.93 22.70
CA ALA A 73 -7.00 -10.62 23.34
C ALA A 73 -6.83 -9.43 22.37
N ILE A 74 -6.57 -9.66 21.06
CA ILE A 74 -6.18 -8.60 20.11
C ILE A 74 -7.40 -7.98 19.39
N LYS A 75 -8.62 -8.05 19.94
CA LYS A 75 -9.79 -7.42 19.29
C LYS A 75 -9.69 -5.89 19.17
N ARG A 76 -9.10 -5.19 20.15
CA ARG A 76 -8.89 -3.72 20.09
C ARG A 76 -7.76 -3.33 19.13
N GLY A 77 -6.65 -4.07 19.13
CA GLY A 77 -5.52 -3.83 18.23
C GLY A 77 -5.90 -3.98 16.75
N ILE A 78 -6.78 -4.94 16.43
CA ILE A 78 -7.30 -5.16 15.08
C ILE A 78 -8.03 -3.92 14.54
N SER A 79 -8.79 -3.20 15.38
CA SER A 79 -9.53 -2.03 14.89
C SER A 79 -8.62 -0.84 14.59
N ILE A 80 -7.56 -0.65 15.40
CA ILE A 80 -6.58 0.43 15.21
C ILE A 80 -5.72 0.15 13.98
N VAL A 81 -5.18 -1.07 13.85
CA VAL A 81 -4.37 -1.44 12.67
C VAL A 81 -5.20 -1.37 11.39
N LYS A 82 -6.47 -1.79 11.45
CA LYS A 82 -7.40 -1.65 10.33
C LYS A 82 -7.65 -0.18 9.97
N ALA A 83 -7.86 0.69 10.95
CA ALA A 83 -8.02 2.12 10.72
C ALA A 83 -6.76 2.75 10.12
N LEU A 84 -5.58 2.43 10.65
CA LEU A 84 -4.29 2.92 10.15
C LEU A 84 -4.03 2.47 8.72
N LEU A 85 -4.36 1.22 8.37
CA LEU A 85 -4.22 0.71 7.00
C LEU A 85 -5.17 1.38 6.02
N ILE A 86 -6.42 1.61 6.43
CA ILE A 86 -7.39 2.34 5.61
C ILE A 86 -6.92 3.77 5.38
N ILE A 87 -6.47 4.46 6.44
CA ILE A 87 -5.91 5.82 6.34
C ILE A 87 -4.70 5.85 5.41
N TYR A 88 -3.77 4.89 5.58
CA TYR A 88 -2.59 4.78 4.73
C TYR A 88 -2.96 4.62 3.24
N VAL A 89 -3.89 3.71 2.92
CA VAL A 89 -4.32 3.51 1.53
C VAL A 89 -5.07 4.71 0.98
N LEU A 90 -5.93 5.36 1.77
CA LEU A 90 -6.60 6.59 1.34
C LEU A 90 -5.58 7.70 1.03
N ILE A 91 -4.60 7.92 1.92
CA ILE A 91 -3.55 8.93 1.70
C ILE A 91 -2.75 8.58 0.45
N ALA A 92 -2.32 7.32 0.30
CA ALA A 92 -1.52 6.88 -0.85
C ALA A 92 -2.28 7.05 -2.17
N VAL A 93 -3.54 6.64 -2.22
CA VAL A 93 -4.40 6.77 -3.42
C VAL A 93 -4.68 8.23 -3.74
N ILE A 94 -5.08 9.05 -2.76
CA ILE A 94 -5.37 10.48 -2.97
C ILE A 94 -4.12 11.20 -3.44
N TRP A 95 -2.99 10.98 -2.76
CA TRP A 95 -1.72 11.60 -3.12
C TRP A 95 -1.32 11.23 -4.54
N ASN A 96 -1.25 9.94 -4.86
CA ASN A 96 -0.81 9.49 -6.19
C ASN A 96 -1.77 9.90 -7.31
N THR A 97 -3.07 9.95 -7.05
CA THR A 97 -4.06 10.46 -8.02
C THR A 97 -3.87 11.96 -8.26
N ALA A 98 -3.71 12.76 -7.19
CA ALA A 98 -3.46 14.20 -7.30
C ALA A 98 -2.17 14.48 -8.08
N MET A 99 -1.11 13.71 -7.81
CA MET A 99 0.16 13.82 -8.52
C MET A 99 0.01 13.59 -10.03
N VAL A 100 -0.69 12.53 -10.45
CA VAL A 100 -0.93 12.26 -11.88
C VAL A 100 -1.73 13.39 -12.54
N VAL A 101 -2.78 13.89 -11.88
CA VAL A 101 -3.59 15.00 -12.40
C VAL A 101 -2.76 16.27 -12.58
N ILE A 102 -1.96 16.64 -11.58
CA ILE A 102 -1.09 17.82 -11.65
C ILE A 102 -0.11 17.70 -12.82
N LEU A 103 0.55 16.54 -12.97
CA LEU A 103 1.50 16.31 -14.07
C LEU A 103 0.82 16.39 -15.44
N SER A 104 -0.39 15.83 -15.58
CA SER A 104 -1.15 15.86 -16.84
C SER A 104 -1.61 17.26 -17.25
N LEU A 105 -1.73 18.20 -16.31
CA LEU A 105 -2.05 19.60 -16.59
C LEU A 105 -0.81 20.44 -16.94
N MET A 106 0.39 19.93 -16.65
CA MET A 106 1.67 20.62 -16.91
C MET A 106 2.35 20.17 -18.22
N THR A 107 1.86 19.09 -18.84
CA THR A 107 2.29 18.55 -20.14
C THR A 107 1.31 18.90 -21.24
#